data_AF-X0UX73-F1
#
_entry.id   AF-X0UX73-F1
#
_cell.length_a   1.000
_cell.length_b   1.000
_cell.length_c   1.000
_cell.angle_alpha   90.00
_cell.angle_beta   90.00
_cell.angle_gamma   90.00
#
_symmetry.space_group_name_H-M   'P 1'
#
loop_
_entity.id
_entity.type
_entity.pdbx_description
1 polymer ?
#
loop_
_entity_poly.entity_id
_entity_poly.type
_entity_poly.pdbx_seq_one_letter_code
_entity_poly.pdbx_strand_id
1 'polypeptide(L)' 'MVILFTIMGLFLLVAGGVGLVLTYANFPLATLDWIEGNLTYGVFTVLGLALIILVIITPRET' A
#
# COMPACT_ATOMS: atom_id res chain seq x y z
N MET A 1 -0.25 18.48 8.71
CA MET A 1 0.32 17.10 8.73
C MET A 1 -0.68 16.04 8.32
N VAL A 2 -1.93 16.08 8.81
CA VAL A 2 -2.99 15.12 8.44
C VAL A 2 -3.14 14.94 6.92
N ILE A 3 -3.28 16.04 6.17
CA ILE A 3 -3.45 16.00 4.70
C ILE A 3 -2.28 15.30 3.99
N LEU A 4 -1.04 15.57 4.41
CA LEU A 4 0.15 14.93 3.83
C LEU A 4 0.13 13.42 4.07
N PHE A 5 -0.14 12.99 5.31
CA PHE A 5 -0.24 11.57 5.63
C PHE A 5 -1.40 10.88 4.92
N THR A 6 -2.52 11.58 4.71
CA THR A 6 -3.63 11.07 3.88
C THR A 6 -3.18 10.83 2.44
N ILE A 7 -2.53 11.83 1.82
CA ILE A 7 -2.06 11.71 0.43
C ILE A 7 -1.02 10.59 0.31
N MET A 8 -0.06 10.53 1.22
CA MET A 8 0.96 9.48 1.23
C MET A 8 0.35 8.09 1.42
N GLY A 9 -0.58 7.94 2.37
CA GLY A 9 -1.26 6.68 2.64
C GLY A 9 -2.07 6.21 1.43
N LEU A 10 -2.81 7.11 0.77
CA LEU A 10 -3.54 6.79 -0.45
C LEU A 10 -2.60 6.41 -1.60
N PHE A 11 -1.49 7.14 -1.78
CA PHE A 11 -0.53 6.84 -2.83
C PHE A 11 0.09 5.45 -2.65
N LEU A 12 0.52 5.11 -1.43
CA LEU A 12 1.06 3.79 -1.11
C LEU A 12 0.01 2.69 -1.28
N LEU A 13 -1.23 2.93 -0.85
CA LEU A 13 -2.30 1.95 -0.97
C LEU A 13 -2.65 1.66 -2.44
N VAL A 14 -2.76 2.72 -3.26
CA VAL A 14 -3.06 2.57 -4.69
C VAL A 14 -1.88 1.92 -5.43
N ALA A 15 -0.65 2.39 -5.19
CA ALA A 15 0.54 1.82 -5.80
C ALA A 15 0.73 0.34 -5.42
N GLY A 16 0.52 0.00 -4.14
CA GLY A 16 0.56 -1.37 -3.65
C GLY A 16 -0.53 -2.25 -4.25
N GLY A 17 -1.79 -1.79 -4.22
CA GLY A 17 -2.92 -2.56 -4.78
C GLY A 17 -2.76 -2.81 -6.28
N VAL A 18 -2.42 -1.77 -7.05
CA VAL A 18 -2.19 -1.91 -8.50
C VAL A 18 -0.99 -2.81 -8.77
N GLY A 19 0.12 -2.63 -8.04
CA GLY A 19 1.31 -3.45 -8.20
C GLY A 19 1.09 -4.93 -7.88
N LEU A 20 0.28 -5.25 -6.87
CA LEU A 20 -0.15 -6.63 -6.59
C LEU A 20 -0.93 -7.21 -7.76
N VAL A 21 -1.94 -6.50 -8.28
CA VAL A 21 -2.72 -6.96 -9.43
C VAL A 21 -1.81 -7.21 -10.64
N LEU A 22 -0.89 -6.30 -10.93
CA LEU A 22 0.09 -6.47 -12.01
C LEU A 22 1.02 -7.66 -11.77
N THR A 23 1.46 -7.89 -10.53
CA THR A 23 2.31 -9.03 -10.19
C THR A 23 1.62 -10.35 -10.48
N TYR A 24 0.37 -10.48 -10.05
CA TYR A 24 -0.45 -11.68 -10.31
C TYR A 24 -0.81 -11.86 -11.79
N ALA A 25 -0.99 -10.78 -12.53
CA ALA A 25 -1.35 -10.84 -13.94
C ALA A 25 -0.18 -11.19 -14.86
N ASN A 26 1.07 -10.86 -14.48
CA ASN A 26 2.22 -10.92 -15.38
C ASN A 26 3.28 -11.97 -14.99
N PHE A 27 3.35 -12.40 -13.72
CA PHE A 27 4.37 -13.34 -13.27
C PHE A 27 3.76 -14.68 -12.85
N PRO A 28 4.33 -15.83 -13.29
CA PRO A 28 3.90 -17.13 -12.81
C PRO A 28 4.12 -17.29 -11.30
N LEU A 29 3.22 -18.03 -10.65
CA LEU A 29 3.28 -18.29 -9.21
C LEU A 29 4.63 -18.91 -8.81
N ALA A 30 5.12 -18.54 -7.62
CA ALA A 30 6.36 -19.04 -7.02
C ALA A 30 7.65 -18.75 -7.81
N THR A 31 7.60 -17.91 -8.85
CA THR A 31 8.81 -17.32 -9.43
C THR A 31 9.39 -16.26 -8.51
N LEU A 32 10.70 -15.99 -8.62
CA LEU A 32 11.35 -14.97 -7.79
C LEU A 32 10.70 -13.60 -7.99
N ASP A 33 10.43 -13.21 -9.25
CA ASP A 33 9.75 -11.95 -9.58
C ASP A 33 8.35 -11.85 -8.95
N TRP A 34 7.59 -12.96 -8.93
CA TRP A 34 6.29 -13.00 -8.28
C TRP A 34 6.41 -12.81 -6.77
N ILE A 35 7.39 -13.45 -6.11
CA ILE A 35 7.62 -13.31 -4.66
C ILE A 35 8.06 -11.89 -4.33
N GLU A 36 9.01 -11.33 -5.08
CA GLU A 36 9.52 -9.97 -4.90
C GLU A 36 8.43 -8.91 -5.12
N GLY A 37 7.60 -9.09 -6.15
CA GLY A 37 6.44 -8.24 -6.41
C GLY A 37 5.43 -8.29 -5.26
N ASN A 38 5.09 -9.49 -4.78
CA ASN A 38 4.17 -9.64 -3.64
C ASN A 38 4.73 -9.00 -2.36
N LEU A 39 6.01 -9.18 -2.08
CA LEU A 39 6.64 -8.59 -0.89
C LEU A 39 6.64 -7.06 -0.99
N THR A 40 7.07 -6.50 -2.14
CA THR A 40 7.18 -5.06 -2.34
C THR A 40 5.81 -4.38 -2.31
N TYR A 41 4.90 -4.80 -3.19
CA TYR A 41 3.59 -4.17 -3.33
C TYR A 41 2.65 -4.53 -2.17
N GLY A 42 2.84 -5.69 -1.54
CA GLY A 42 2.19 -6.06 -0.30
C GLY A 42 2.57 -5.13 0.86
N VAL A 43 3.87 -4.85 1.03
CA VAL A 43 4.34 -3.88 2.04
C VAL A 43 3.75 -2.50 1.78
N PHE A 44 3.72 -2.03 0.53
CA PHE A 44 3.12 -0.72 0.21
C PHE A 44 1.64 -0.67 0.56
N THR A 45 0.90 -1.74 0.26
CA THR A 45 -0.53 -1.85 0.60
C THR A 45 -0.75 -1.78 2.11
N VAL A 46 0.02 -2.56 2.88
CA VAL A 46 -0.10 -2.61 4.35
C VAL A 46 0.28 -1.27 4.98
N LEU A 47 1.37 -0.64 4.54
CA LEU A 47 1.79 0.66 5.05
C LEU A 47 0.79 1.77 4.69
N GLY A 48 0.27 1.77 3.45
CA GLY A 48 -0.76 2.70 3.02
C GLY A 48 -2.02 2.60 3.87
N LEU A 49 -2.49 1.36 4.12
CA LEU A 49 -3.64 1.09 4.97
C LEU A 49 -3.39 1.56 6.42
N ALA A 50 -2.23 1.20 6.99
CA ALA A 50 -1.87 1.60 8.35
C ALA A 50 -1.85 3.12 8.52
N LEU A 51 -1.28 3.85 7.57
CA LEU A 51 -1.26 5.32 7.58
C LEU A 51 -2.67 5.91 7.52
N ILE A 52 -3.54 5.39 6.66
CA ILE A 52 -4.93 5.84 6.56
C ILE A 52 -5.67 5.61 7.89
N ILE A 53 -5.52 4.43 8.48
CA ILE A 53 -6.13 4.10 9.78
C ILE A 53 -5.64 5.08 10.86
N LEU A 54 -4.32 5.29 10.96
CA LEU A 54 -3.72 6.22 11.92
C LEU A 54 -4.29 7.63 11.75
N VAL A 55 -4.43 8.11 10.51
CA VAL A 55 -5.03 9.42 10.22
C VAL A 55 -6.50 9.48 10.67
N ILE A 56 -7.28 8.42 10.45
CA ILE A 56 -8.70 8.38 10.82
C ILE A 56 -8.88 8.42 12.34
N ILE A 57 -8.06 7.68 13.08
CA ILE A 57 -8.19 7.57 14.55
C ILE A 57 -7.51 8.73 15.29
N THR A 58 -6.66 9.51 14.62
CA THR A 58 -6.00 10.66 15.25
C THR A 58 -7.05 11.72 15.60
N PRO A 59 -7.16 12.12 16.89
CA PRO A 59 -8.07 13.17 17.31
C PRO A 59 -7.78 14.47 16.56
N ARG A 60 -8.81 15.09 16.00
CA ARG A 60 -8.71 16.44 15.46
C ARG A 60 -8.95 17.38 16.63
N GLU A 61 -7.95 18.20 16.99
CA GLU A 61 -8.18 19.34 17.87
C GLU A 61 -9.22 20.22 17.18
N THR A 62 -10.43 20.25 17.74
CA THR A 62 -11.58 21.03 17.27
C THR A 62 -11.45 22.47 17.71
#